data_AF-A0A673GRZ4-F1
#
_entry.id   AF-A0A673GRZ4-F1
#
_cell.length_a   1.000
_cell.length_b   1.000
_cell.length_c   1.000
_cell.angle_alpha   90.00
_cell.angle_beta   90.00
_cell.angle_gamma   90.00
#
_symmetry.space_group_name_H-M   'P 1'
#
loop_
_entity.id
_entity.type
_entity.pdbx_description
1 polymer ?
#
loop_
_entity_poly.entity_id
_entity_poly.type
_entity_poly.pdbx_seq_one_letter_code
_entity_poly.pdbx_strand_id
1 'polypeptide(L)'
;MRSDLAAVGALKLCCLSVLLAGLMLPVLRRLGLRAFSMASDSYSSGTHSAAFVTCPNDTVAKELARGIVEKKLAACVNIIPQITSVYEWQGKIEEDSEVLLMIKTRSSKIPALAEYVRSNHPYEVAEVISLPIDQGNPPYLKWIGDTVPE
;
A
#
# COMPACT_ATOMS: atom_id res chain seq x y z
N MET A 1 -62.85 34.08 -10.27
CA MET A 1 -61.52 34.63 -10.62
C MET A 1 -60.50 34.67 -9.45
N ARG A 2 -60.83 34.20 -8.23
CA ARG A 2 -59.85 34.02 -7.13
C ARG A 2 -59.40 32.56 -6.92
N SER A 3 -60.14 31.60 -7.47
CA SER A 3 -59.89 30.15 -7.36
C SER A 3 -58.74 29.65 -8.24
N ASP A 4 -58.54 30.26 -9.42
CA ASP A 4 -57.55 29.78 -10.40
C ASP A 4 -56.12 30.18 -10.06
N LEU A 5 -55.92 31.27 -9.30
CA LEU A 5 -54.60 31.77 -8.92
C LEU A 5 -53.92 30.88 -7.87
N ALA A 6 -54.70 30.25 -6.98
CA ALA A 6 -54.20 29.34 -5.95
C ALA A 6 -53.76 27.99 -6.53
N ALA A 7 -54.49 27.46 -7.51
CA ALA A 7 -54.16 26.20 -8.19
C ALA A 7 -52.86 26.31 -9.00
N VAL A 8 -52.65 27.44 -9.68
CA VAL A 8 -51.39 27.71 -10.42
C VAL A 8 -50.20 27.87 -9.48
N GLY A 9 -50.39 28.46 -8.29
CA GLY A 9 -49.36 28.57 -7.26
C GLY A 9 -48.95 27.21 -6.68
N ALA A 10 -49.92 26.36 -6.35
CA ALA A 10 -49.67 25.01 -5.83
C ALA A 10 -48.95 24.12 -6.85
N LEU A 11 -49.34 24.18 -8.12
CA LEU A 11 -48.71 23.40 -9.19
C LEU A 11 -47.25 23.83 -9.44
N LYS A 12 -46.97 25.14 -9.40
CA LYS A 12 -45.60 25.66 -9.53
C LYS A 12 -44.70 25.24 -8.36
N LEU A 13 -45.23 25.23 -7.14
CA LEU A 13 -44.50 24.79 -5.94
C LEU A 13 -44.20 23.29 -5.97
N CYS A 14 -45.14 22.48 -6.46
CA CYS A 14 -44.95 21.04 -6.68
C CYS A 14 -43.89 20.76 -7.77
N CYS A 15 -43.95 21.46 -8.90
CA CYS A 15 -42.96 21.29 -9.96
C CYS A 15 -41.54 21.69 -9.51
N LEU A 16 -41.41 22.78 -8.75
CA LEU A 16 -40.13 23.26 -8.26
C LEU A 16 -39.49 22.28 -7.25
N SER A 17 -40.30 21.72 -6.34
CA SER A 17 -39.81 20.71 -5.38
C SER A 17 -39.39 19.40 -6.04
N VAL A 18 -40.10 18.94 -7.07
CA VAL A 18 -39.72 17.74 -7.86
C VAL A 18 -38.45 17.99 -8.66
N LEU A 19 -38.27 19.18 -9.25
CA LEU A 19 -37.05 19.57 -9.97
C LEU A 19 -35.83 19.65 -9.03
N LEU A 20 -35.99 20.26 -7.86
CA LEU A 20 -34.94 20.33 -6.84
C LEU A 20 -34.59 18.94 -6.28
N ALA A 21 -35.58 18.09 -6.00
CA ALA A 21 -35.35 16.72 -5.57
C ALA A 21 -34.62 15.89 -6.66
N GLY A 22 -35.01 16.05 -7.93
CA GLY A 22 -34.37 15.41 -9.07
C GLY A 22 -32.92 15.85 -9.30
N LEU A 23 -32.61 17.14 -9.08
CA LEU A 23 -31.23 17.65 -9.14
C LEU A 23 -30.38 17.22 -7.94
N MET A 24 -30.99 17.10 -6.75
CA MET A 24 -30.28 16.71 -5.52
C MET A 24 -30.06 15.21 -5.43
N LEU A 25 -30.92 14.38 -6.02
CA LEU A 25 -30.79 12.91 -6.03
C LEU A 25 -29.43 12.40 -6.54
N PRO A 26 -28.89 12.84 -7.69
CA PRO A 26 -27.57 12.40 -8.15
C PRO A 26 -26.43 12.90 -7.25
N VAL A 27 -26.60 14.06 -6.60
CA VAL A 27 -25.62 14.61 -5.65
C VAL A 27 -25.60 13.78 -4.37
N LEU A 28 -26.76 13.54 -3.75
CA LEU A 28 -26.93 12.65 -2.59
C LEU A 28 -26.47 11.22 -2.88
N ARG A 29 -26.76 10.69 -4.07
CA ARG A 29 -26.31 9.36 -4.48
C ARG A 29 -24.79 9.30 -4.64
N ARG A 30 -24.16 10.32 -5.23
CA ARG A 30 -22.69 10.42 -5.32
C ARG A 30 -22.03 10.58 -3.96
N LEU A 31 -22.61 11.38 -3.07
CA LEU A 31 -22.15 11.54 -1.69
C LEU A 31 -22.30 10.24 -0.89
N GLY A 32 -23.44 9.55 -1.02
CA GLY A 32 -23.69 8.25 -0.39
C GLY A 32 -22.73 7.16 -0.89
N LEU A 33 -22.51 7.06 -2.21
CA LEU A 33 -21.56 6.11 -2.80
C LEU A 33 -20.12 6.39 -2.35
N ARG A 34 -19.71 7.65 -2.27
CA ARG A 34 -18.38 8.02 -1.75
C ARG A 34 -18.24 7.71 -0.26
N ALA A 35 -19.25 8.02 0.55
CA ALA A 35 -19.25 7.71 1.97
C ALA A 35 -19.20 6.18 2.22
N PHE A 36 -19.95 5.39 1.46
CA PHE A 36 -19.92 3.93 1.53
C PHE A 36 -18.57 3.35 1.07
N SER A 37 -17.98 3.90 0.00
CA SER A 37 -16.67 3.46 -0.50
C SER A 37 -15.56 3.74 0.52
N MET A 38 -15.62 4.86 1.24
CA MET A 38 -14.65 5.16 2.30
C MET A 38 -14.80 4.25 3.53
N ALA A 39 -16.03 3.77 3.80
CA ALA A 39 -16.30 2.87 4.92
C ALA A 39 -15.98 1.40 4.62
N SER A 40 -15.76 1.02 3.35
CA SER A 40 -15.65 -0.37 2.90
C SER A 40 -14.22 -0.90 2.74
N ASP A 41 -13.19 -0.07 2.84
CA ASP A 41 -11.81 -0.51 2.70
C ASP A 41 -11.29 -1.06 4.05
N SER A 42 -11.93 -2.13 4.53
CA SER A 42 -11.43 -2.89 5.67
C SER A 42 -10.21 -3.70 5.20
N TYR A 43 -9.02 -3.15 5.43
CA TYR A 43 -7.77 -3.88 5.22
C TYR A 43 -7.68 -5.10 6.15
N SER A 44 -7.30 -6.26 5.61
CA SER A 44 -6.97 -7.44 6.41
C SER A 44 -5.50 -7.40 6.83
N SER A 45 -5.26 -7.26 8.14
CA SER A 45 -3.92 -7.37 8.74
C SER A 45 -3.24 -8.67 8.29
N GLY A 46 -1.92 -8.60 8.11
CA GLY A 46 -1.08 -9.76 7.80
C GLY A 46 -1.09 -10.18 6.34
N THR A 47 -1.83 -9.52 5.44
CA THR A 47 -1.78 -9.79 3.99
C THR A 47 -0.56 -9.19 3.29
N HIS A 48 0.03 -8.15 3.87
CA HIS A 48 1.27 -7.53 3.42
C HIS A 48 2.31 -7.50 4.55
N SER A 49 3.57 -7.44 4.16
CA SER A 49 4.72 -7.37 5.07
C SER A 49 5.71 -6.30 4.63
N ALA A 50 6.42 -5.76 5.62
CA ALA A 50 7.67 -5.05 5.43
C ALA A 50 8.83 -6.02 5.72
N ALA A 51 9.66 -6.31 4.71
CA ALA A 51 10.85 -7.12 4.86
C ALA A 51 12.11 -6.26 4.93
N PHE A 52 13.10 -6.73 5.68
CA PHE A 52 14.40 -6.10 5.87
C PHE A 52 15.50 -7.02 5.35
N VAL A 53 16.42 -6.43 4.60
CA VAL A 53 17.61 -7.10 4.04
C VAL A 53 18.78 -6.14 4.14
N THR A 54 19.87 -6.57 4.76
CA THR A 54 21.14 -5.85 4.79
C THR A 54 22.00 -6.24 3.59
N CYS A 55 22.70 -5.27 3.02
CA CYS A 55 23.57 -5.43 1.85
C CYS A 55 24.94 -4.81 2.13
N PRO A 56 26.05 -5.36 1.60
CA PRO A 56 27.41 -4.87 1.87
C PRO A 56 27.71 -3.49 1.29
N ASN A 57 26.96 -3.05 0.28
CA ASN A 57 27.18 -1.76 -0.37
C ASN A 57 25.98 -1.32 -1.22
N ASP A 58 26.04 -0.06 -1.66
CA ASP A 58 25.00 0.61 -2.45
C ASP A 58 24.76 -0.03 -3.82
N THR A 59 25.80 -0.56 -4.48
CA THR A 59 25.67 -1.23 -5.78
C THR A 59 24.81 -2.48 -5.65
N VAL A 60 25.16 -3.38 -4.71
CA VAL A 60 24.40 -4.61 -4.44
C VAL A 60 22.97 -4.28 -4.00
N ALA A 61 22.80 -3.30 -3.12
CA ALA A 61 21.49 -2.85 -2.66
C ALA A 61 20.59 -2.37 -3.81
N LYS A 62 21.13 -1.56 -4.73
CA LYS A 62 20.38 -1.04 -5.89
C LYS A 62 20.04 -2.13 -6.90
N GLU A 63 20.96 -3.05 -7.16
CA GLU A 63 20.74 -4.17 -8.08
C GLU A 63 19.65 -5.12 -7.54
N LEU A 64 19.76 -5.52 -6.27
CA LEU A 64 18.72 -6.33 -5.61
C LEU A 64 17.38 -5.62 -5.59
N ALA A 65 17.33 -4.34 -5.18
CA ALA A 65 16.08 -3.58 -5.12
C ALA A 65 15.39 -3.51 -6.49
N ARG A 66 16.15 -3.27 -7.57
CA ARG A 66 15.61 -3.27 -8.94
C ARG A 66 15.08 -4.64 -9.33
N GLY A 67 15.88 -5.69 -9.16
CA GLY A 67 15.48 -7.05 -9.53
C GLY A 67 14.25 -7.56 -8.76
N ILE A 68 14.14 -7.22 -7.48
CA ILE A 68 12.96 -7.53 -6.64
C ILE A 68 11.69 -6.91 -7.23
N VAL A 69 11.73 -5.63 -7.61
CA VAL A 69 10.57 -4.91 -8.15
C VAL A 69 10.25 -5.37 -9.58
N GLU A 70 11.26 -5.53 -10.43
CA GLU A 70 11.11 -6.00 -11.81
C GLU A 70 10.47 -7.39 -11.88
N LYS A 71 10.86 -8.30 -10.98
CA LYS A 71 10.30 -9.65 -10.87
C LYS A 71 8.96 -9.70 -10.15
N LYS A 72 8.40 -8.54 -9.77
CA LYS A 72 7.13 -8.45 -9.03
C LYS A 72 7.13 -9.23 -7.72
N LEU A 73 8.28 -9.28 -7.05
CA LEU A 73 8.42 -9.87 -5.71
C LEU A 73 8.11 -8.86 -4.60
N ALA A 74 8.12 -7.56 -4.93
CA ALA A 74 7.67 -6.49 -4.06
C ALA A 74 7.11 -5.31 -4.87
N ALA A 75 6.29 -4.48 -4.23
CA ALA A 75 5.74 -3.28 -4.84
C ALA A 75 6.75 -2.12 -4.81
N CYS A 76 7.49 -1.98 -3.70
CA CYS A 76 8.60 -1.04 -3.60
C CYS A 76 9.68 -1.49 -2.61
N VAL A 77 10.83 -0.83 -2.71
CA VAL A 77 11.98 -0.99 -1.82
C VAL A 77 12.50 0.40 -1.46
N ASN A 78 12.66 0.69 -0.17
CA ASN A 78 13.44 1.85 0.28
C ASN A 78 14.88 1.41 0.54
N ILE A 79 15.84 2.22 0.11
CA ILE A 79 17.28 1.98 0.32
C ILE A 79 17.75 3.00 1.36
N ILE A 80 18.24 2.50 2.51
CA ILE A 80 18.73 3.30 3.62
C ILE A 80 20.25 3.13 3.66
N PRO A 81 21.02 4.10 3.14
CA PRO A 81 22.47 3.98 3.06
C PRO A 81 23.14 4.25 4.41
N GLN A 82 24.42 3.89 4.51
CA GLN A 82 25.31 4.26 5.63
C GLN A 82 24.80 3.79 6.99
N ILE A 83 24.40 2.51 7.07
CA ILE A 83 24.18 1.86 8.37
C ILE A 83 25.48 1.21 8.85
N THR A 84 25.61 1.05 10.15
CA THR A 84 26.67 0.24 10.77
C THR A 84 26.03 -0.98 11.39
N SER A 85 26.41 -2.15 10.90
CA SER A 85 26.00 -3.44 11.46
C SER A 85 27.04 -3.88 12.47
N VAL A 86 26.60 -4.18 13.69
CA VAL A 86 27.46 -4.62 14.79
C VAL A 86 27.03 -6.03 15.19
N TYR A 87 27.94 -6.99 15.12
CA TYR A 87 27.65 -8.40 15.38
C TYR A 87 28.86 -9.15 15.93
N GLU A 88 28.66 -10.34 16.48
CA GLU A 88 29.75 -11.20 16.93
C GLU A 88 30.10 -12.23 15.86
N TRP A 89 31.38 -12.30 15.50
CA TRP A 89 31.91 -13.32 14.60
C TRP A 89 33.23 -13.87 15.13
N GLN A 90 33.34 -15.20 15.21
CA GLN A 90 34.54 -15.89 15.71
C GLN A 90 35.04 -15.37 17.07
N GLY A 91 34.11 -15.02 17.98
CA GLY A 91 34.42 -14.52 19.32
C GLY A 91 34.91 -13.07 19.37
N LYS A 92 34.73 -12.31 18.29
CA LYS A 92 35.05 -10.88 18.22
C LYS A 92 33.83 -10.09 17.80
N ILE A 93 33.72 -8.86 18.31
CA ILE A 93 32.74 -7.90 17.81
C ILE A 93 33.28 -7.30 16.52
N GLU A 94 32.51 -7.44 15.45
CA GLU A 94 32.77 -6.86 14.14
C GLU A 94 31.80 -5.69 13.91
N GLU A 95 32.27 -4.70 13.15
CA GLU A 95 31.48 -3.56 12.70
C GLU A 95 31.67 -3.36 11.20
N ASP A 96 30.59 -3.51 10.44
CA ASP A 96 30.60 -3.34 8.99
C ASP A 96 29.70 -2.18 8.55
N SER A 97 30.16 -1.42 7.55
CA SER A 97 29.32 -0.43 6.87
C SER A 97 28.43 -1.16 5.86
N GLU A 98 27.12 -0.98 6.00
CA GLU A 98 26.12 -1.67 5.17
C GLU A 98 25.05 -0.71 4.64
N VAL A 99 24.13 -1.27 3.87
CA VAL A 99 22.92 -0.61 3.35
C VAL A 99 21.72 -1.46 3.71
N LEU A 100 20.67 -0.85 4.28
CA LEU A 100 19.44 -1.54 4.64
C LEU A 100 18.37 -1.35 3.57
N LEU A 101 17.79 -2.44 3.10
CA LEU A 101 16.61 -2.46 2.26
C LEU A 101 15.36 -2.64 3.12
N MET A 102 14.36 -1.78 2.95
CA MET A 102 13.02 -1.96 3.52
C MET A 102 12.00 -2.18 2.39
N ILE A 103 11.59 -3.43 2.22
CA ILE A 103 10.86 -3.97 1.07
C ILE A 103 9.38 -4.15 1.44
N LYS A 104 8.44 -3.64 0.63
CA LYS A 104 6.99 -3.76 0.90
C LYS A 104 6.36 -4.69 -0.11
N THR A 105 5.81 -5.79 0.36
CA THR A 105 5.26 -6.84 -0.49
C THR A 105 4.07 -7.54 0.16
N ARG A 106 3.46 -8.49 -0.57
CA ARG A 106 2.51 -9.45 0.00
C ARG A 106 3.23 -10.41 0.94
N SER A 107 2.60 -10.75 2.05
CA SER A 107 3.15 -11.73 2.99
C SER A 107 3.37 -13.09 2.33
N SER A 108 2.51 -13.46 1.38
CA SER A 108 2.64 -14.69 0.57
C SER A 108 3.90 -14.73 -0.31
N LYS A 109 4.52 -13.58 -0.62
CA LYS A 109 5.75 -13.50 -1.42
C LYS A 109 7.04 -13.57 -0.61
N ILE A 110 6.99 -13.55 0.72
CA ILE A 110 8.20 -13.59 1.55
C ILE A 110 9.10 -14.80 1.23
N PRO A 111 8.59 -16.04 1.05
CA PRO A 111 9.45 -17.16 0.67
C PRO A 111 10.16 -16.98 -0.67
N ALA A 112 9.44 -16.49 -1.69
CA ALA A 112 10.01 -16.25 -3.02
C ALA A 112 10.99 -15.06 -3.02
N LEU A 113 10.72 -14.03 -2.22
CA LEU A 113 11.61 -12.91 -1.98
C LEU A 113 12.92 -13.38 -1.33
N ALA A 114 12.83 -14.18 -0.27
CA ALA A 114 14.00 -14.72 0.43
C ALA A 114 14.85 -15.61 -0.48
N GLU A 115 14.22 -16.44 -1.31
CA GLU A 115 14.92 -17.25 -2.32
C GLU A 115 15.67 -16.40 -3.34
N TYR A 116 15.02 -15.35 -3.84
CA TYR A 116 15.64 -14.42 -4.78
C TYR A 116 16.83 -13.71 -4.16
N VAL A 117 16.69 -13.20 -2.93
CA VAL A 117 17.79 -12.56 -2.20
C VAL A 117 18.93 -13.56 -2.03
N ARG A 118 18.68 -14.76 -1.50
CA ARG A 118 19.70 -15.80 -1.33
C ARG A 118 20.48 -16.11 -2.61
N SER A 119 19.79 -16.15 -3.75
CA SER A 119 20.40 -16.48 -5.04
C SER A 119 21.23 -15.34 -5.66
N ASN A 120 21.05 -14.10 -5.18
CA ASN A 120 21.64 -12.90 -5.78
C ASN A 120 22.42 -12.04 -4.76
N HIS A 121 22.53 -12.49 -3.51
CA HIS A 121 23.23 -11.80 -2.45
C HIS A 121 24.65 -12.36 -2.29
N PRO A 122 25.68 -11.51 -2.08
CA PRO A 122 27.07 -11.97 -1.97
C PRO A 122 27.39 -12.72 -0.66
N TYR A 123 26.62 -12.51 0.39
CA TYR A 123 26.78 -13.25 1.65
C TYR A 123 26.23 -14.67 1.52
N GLU A 124 26.92 -15.63 2.13
CA GLU A 124 26.48 -17.04 2.20
C GLU A 124 25.13 -17.17 2.91
N VAL A 125 24.93 -16.41 3.99
CA VAL A 125 23.67 -16.31 4.73
C VAL A 125 23.24 -14.85 4.79
N ALA A 126 22.44 -14.43 3.81
CA ALA A 126 21.89 -13.08 3.78
C ALA A 126 20.80 -12.90 4.85
N GLU A 127 20.80 -11.74 5.52
CA GLU A 127 19.69 -11.35 6.38
C GLU A 127 18.42 -11.14 5.54
N VAL A 128 17.36 -11.89 5.86
CA VAL A 128 16.02 -11.64 5.34
C VAL A 128 15.02 -11.89 6.45
N ILE A 129 14.48 -10.82 7.03
CA ILE A 129 13.43 -10.89 8.06
C ILE A 129 12.23 -10.06 7.64
N SER A 130 11.05 -10.34 8.19
CA SER A 130 9.85 -9.59 7.84
C SER A 130 8.91 -9.38 9.02
N LEU A 131 8.20 -8.27 8.99
CA LEU A 131 7.17 -7.90 9.94
C LEU A 131 5.83 -7.76 9.21
N PRO A 132 4.73 -8.31 9.74
CA PRO A 132 3.41 -8.11 9.16
C PRO A 132 2.99 -6.64 9.27
N ILE A 133 2.29 -6.15 8.24
CA ILE A 133 1.65 -4.83 8.26
C ILE A 133 0.24 -5.00 8.80
N ASP A 134 -0.01 -4.46 9.98
CA ASP A 134 -1.32 -4.53 10.66
C ASP A 134 -2.31 -3.49 10.14
N GLN A 135 -1.85 -2.26 9.91
CA GLN A 135 -2.66 -1.12 9.53
C GLN A 135 -1.87 -0.18 8.62
N GLY A 136 -2.58 0.67 7.88
CA GLY A 136 -1.98 1.66 7.01
C GLY A 136 -3.02 2.35 6.14
N ASN A 137 -2.55 3.17 5.20
CA ASN A 137 -3.43 3.87 4.26
C ASN A 137 -4.05 2.85 3.27
N PRO A 138 -5.38 2.60 3.27
CA PRO A 138 -5.96 1.52 2.48
C PRO A 138 -5.67 1.58 0.97
N PRO A 139 -5.74 2.76 0.29
CA PRO A 139 -5.31 2.88 -1.11
C PRO A 139 -3.86 2.45 -1.37
N TYR A 140 -2.95 2.67 -0.42
CA TYR A 140 -1.56 2.25 -0.55
C TYR A 140 -1.41 0.74 -0.39
N LEU A 141 -2.10 0.14 0.59
CA LEU A 141 -2.09 -1.31 0.80
C LEU A 141 -2.73 -2.04 -0.39
N LYS A 142 -3.81 -1.49 -0.94
CA LYS A 142 -4.41 -1.98 -2.18
C LYS A 142 -3.42 -1.91 -3.34
N TRP A 143 -2.68 -0.80 -3.48
CA TRP A 143 -1.66 -0.67 -4.52
C TRP A 143 -0.54 -1.71 -4.41
N ILE A 144 -0.12 -2.09 -3.19
CA ILE A 144 0.85 -3.19 -3.01
C ILE A 144 0.25 -4.48 -3.60
N GLY A 145 -0.98 -4.81 -3.21
CA GLY A 145 -1.67 -6.00 -3.69
C GLY A 145 -1.93 -6.01 -5.20
N ASP A 146 -2.26 -4.87 -5.80
CA ASP A 146 -2.49 -4.76 -7.25
C ASP A 146 -1.16 -4.86 -8.04
N THR A 147 -0.06 -4.39 -7.46
CA THR A 147 1.25 -4.36 -8.12
C THR A 147 1.97 -5.72 -8.08
N VAL A 148 1.78 -6.47 -6.99
CA VAL A 148 2.41 -7.76 -6.73
C VAL A 148 1.35 -8.85 -6.93
N PRO A 149 1.47 -9.73 -7.93
CA PRO A 149 0.52 -10.83 -8.11
C PRO A 149 0.56 -11.81 -6.93
N GLU A 150 -0.47 -12.63 -6.73
CA GLU A 150 -0.43 -13.76 -5.78
C GLU A 150 0.68 -14.77 -6.13
#